data_AF-A0A2U2YZL9-F1
#
_entry.id   AF-A0A2U2YZL9-F1
#
_cell.length_a   1.000
_cell.length_b   1.000
_cell.length_c   1.000
_cell.angle_alpha   90.00
_cell.angle_beta   90.00
_cell.angle_gamma   90.00
#
_symmetry.space_group_name_H-M   'P 1'
#
loop_
_entity.id
_entity.type
_entity.pdbx_description
1 polymer ?
#
loop_
_entity_poly.entity_id
_entity_poly.type
_entity_poly.pdbx_seq_one_letter_code
_entity_poly.pdbx_strand_id
1 'polypeptide(L)'
;MPHRIRCAQGHDGAPWPNSVLQGQGICRKCKGKAWDVLYVVQDEAGDVVKIGVTSGDPRDRLRRHRRSDLDQVVRLFTGLPEGVAYELEQMVLAVLRDAGEAPVRGREYFPSRVLPLVLNLIDHHPSTRPASNA
;
A
#
# COMPACT_ATOMS: atom_id res chain seq x y z
N MET A 1 2.24 11.68 29.43
CA MET A 1 3.34 10.84 28.89
C MET A 1 2.90 10.28 27.54
N PRO A 2 3.78 10.21 26.53
CA PRO A 2 3.48 9.48 25.29
C PRO A 2 3.45 7.96 25.56
N HIS A 3 2.51 7.24 24.93
CA HIS A 3 2.41 5.78 25.07
C HIS A 3 2.87 5.10 23.79
N ARG A 4 3.73 4.09 23.91
CA ARG A 4 4.11 3.26 22.77
C ARG A 4 2.94 2.38 22.36
N ILE A 5 2.54 2.50 21.11
CA ILE A 5 1.47 1.71 20.51
C ILE A 5 1.86 1.28 19.10
N ARG A 6 1.16 0.29 18.58
CA ARG A 6 1.17 -0.08 17.17
C ARG A 6 -0.24 0.08 16.63
N CYS A 7 -0.43 0.85 15.55
CA CYS A 7 -1.76 0.96 14.96
C CYS A 7 -2.17 -0.34 14.25
N ALA A 8 -3.45 -0.48 13.91
CA ALA A 8 -3.96 -1.62 13.13
C ALA A 8 -3.18 -1.86 11.82
N GLN A 9 -2.55 -0.81 11.30
CA GLN A 9 -1.77 -0.82 10.06
C GLN A 9 -0.28 -1.17 10.29
N GLY A 10 0.08 -1.59 11.51
CA GLY A 10 1.44 -2.01 11.87
C GLY A 10 2.45 -0.87 12.08
N HIS A 11 2.04 0.39 12.00
CA HIS A 11 2.93 1.53 12.26
C HIS A 11 3.11 1.75 13.77
N ASP A 12 4.37 1.73 14.20
CA ASP A 12 4.73 2.10 15.56
C ASP A 12 4.57 3.61 15.78
N GLY A 13 4.08 3.98 16.95
CA GLY A 13 3.82 5.36 17.33
C GLY A 13 3.99 5.58 18.83
N ALA A 14 4.22 6.85 19.18
CA ALA A 14 4.25 7.30 20.56
C ALA A 14 3.34 8.55 20.74
N PRO A 15 2.03 8.45 20.44
CA PRO A 15 1.12 9.58 20.59
C PRO A 15 0.94 9.93 22.07
N TRP A 16 0.63 11.20 22.31
CA TRP A 16 0.19 11.68 23.61
C TRP A 16 -1.30 11.37 23.77
N PRO A 17 -1.77 10.83 24.91
CA PRO A 17 -3.18 10.55 25.13
C PRO A 17 -4.07 11.78 24.89
N ASN A 18 -3.63 12.96 25.33
CA ASN A 18 -4.36 14.20 25.09
C ASN A 18 -4.48 14.54 23.60
N SER A 19 -3.47 14.27 22.78
CA SER A 19 -3.55 14.43 21.32
C SER A 19 -4.54 13.47 20.68
N VAL A 20 -4.62 12.23 21.17
CA VAL A 20 -5.62 11.25 20.70
C VAL A 20 -7.03 11.71 21.07
N LEU A 21 -7.24 12.15 22.32
CA LEU A 21 -8.52 12.72 22.79
C LEU A 21 -8.95 13.94 21.97
N GLN A 22 -8.00 14.75 21.51
CA GLN A 22 -8.23 15.89 20.61
C GLN A 22 -8.40 15.50 19.13
N GLY A 23 -8.62 14.22 18.81
CA GLY A 23 -8.88 13.77 17.44
C GLY A 23 -7.64 13.79 16.52
N GLN A 24 -6.42 13.87 17.06
CA GLN A 24 -5.22 13.80 16.23
C GLN A 24 -4.94 12.38 15.71
N GLY A 25 -5.71 11.39 16.18
CA GLY A 25 -5.58 9.99 15.79
C GLY A 25 -4.39 9.31 16.46
N ILE A 26 -4.44 7.98 16.52
CA ILE A 26 -3.39 7.17 17.15
C ILE A 26 -2.13 7.03 16.27
N CYS A 27 -2.26 7.24 14.95
CA CYS A 27 -1.17 7.07 14.00
C CYS A 27 -1.08 8.24 13.03
N ARG A 28 0.05 8.97 13.06
CA ARG A 28 0.30 10.10 12.15
C ARG A 28 0.33 9.71 10.67
N LYS A 29 0.76 8.48 10.36
CA LYS A 29 0.85 7.97 8.99
C LYS A 29 -0.54 7.64 8.40
N CYS A 30 -1.44 7.15 9.24
CA CYS A 30 -2.78 6.72 8.83
C CYS A 30 -3.84 7.80 9.04
N LYS A 31 -3.56 8.83 9.83
CA LYS A 31 -4.52 9.91 10.11
C LYS A 31 -5.08 10.48 8.81
N GLY A 32 -6.41 10.42 8.65
CA GLY A 32 -7.13 11.00 7.51
C GLY A 32 -6.91 10.26 6.19
N LYS A 33 -6.48 8.99 6.22
CA LYS A 33 -6.30 8.16 5.03
C LYS A 33 -7.46 7.18 4.87
N ALA A 34 -8.14 7.26 3.74
CA ALA A 34 -9.19 6.33 3.34
C ALA A 34 -8.63 5.01 2.76
N TRP A 35 -7.35 5.02 2.34
CA TRP A 35 -6.70 3.90 1.65
C TRP A 35 -7.57 3.32 0.52
N ASP A 36 -8.04 4.20 -0.36
CA ASP A 36 -8.89 3.93 -1.51
C ASP A 36 -8.12 3.79 -2.83
N VAL A 37 -6.78 3.83 -2.77
CA VAL A 37 -5.91 3.70 -3.95
C VAL A 37 -4.80 2.68 -3.72
N LEU A 38 -4.72 1.70 -4.62
CA LEU A 38 -3.64 0.72 -4.74
C LEU A 38 -2.90 0.94 -6.06
N TYR A 39 -1.57 0.90 -6.03
CA TYR A 39 -0.76 0.93 -7.24
C TYR A 39 0.39 -0.08 -7.17
N VAL A 40 0.79 -0.55 -8.35
CA VAL A 40 2.00 -1.34 -8.56
C VAL A 40 2.85 -0.58 -9.57
N VAL A 41 4.07 -0.22 -9.17
CA VAL A 41 5.04 0.45 -10.04
C VAL A 41 6.30 -0.39 -10.15
N GLN A 42 6.98 -0.29 -11.29
CA GLN A 42 8.18 -1.06 -11.60
C GLN A 42 9.31 -0.12 -12.03
N ASP A 43 10.52 -0.48 -11.61
CA ASP A 43 11.80 -0.04 -12.15
C ASP A 43 12.36 -1.26 -12.90
N GLU A 44 12.21 -1.28 -14.23
CA GLU A 44 12.63 -2.41 -15.05
C GLU A 44 14.16 -2.53 -15.10
N ALA A 45 14.87 -1.41 -15.09
CA ALA A 45 16.33 -1.37 -15.12
C ALA A 45 16.94 -1.86 -13.79
N GLY A 46 16.32 -1.49 -12.67
CA GLY A 46 16.74 -1.90 -11.32
C GLY A 46 16.24 -3.28 -10.89
N ASP A 47 15.41 -3.95 -11.69
CA ASP A 47 14.71 -5.20 -11.35
C ASP A 47 13.91 -5.11 -10.04
N VAL A 48 13.14 -4.02 -9.88
CA VAL A 48 12.34 -3.79 -8.66
C VAL A 48 10.88 -3.50 -9.00
N VAL A 49 9.98 -4.22 -8.33
CA VAL A 49 8.57 -3.87 -8.24
C VAL A 49 8.26 -3.29 -6.86
N LYS A 50 7.41 -2.27 -6.81
CA LYS A 50 6.87 -1.68 -5.59
C LYS A 50 5.35 -1.79 -5.58
N ILE A 51 4.82 -2.40 -4.54
CA ILE A 51 3.41 -2.35 -4.19
C ILE A 51 3.20 -1.14 -3.27
N GLY A 52 2.17 -0.34 -3.48
CA GLY A 52 1.91 0.75 -2.55
C GLY A 52 0.48 1.25 -2.56
N VAL A 53 0.11 1.85 -1.44
CA VAL A 53 -1.22 2.42 -1.22
C VAL A 53 -1.16 3.93 -0.94
N THR A 54 -2.23 4.64 -1.27
CA THR A 54 -2.43 6.05 -0.92
C THR A 54 -3.92 6.33 -0.75
N SER A 55 -4.29 7.60 -0.61
CA SER A 55 -5.69 8.02 -0.64
C SER A 55 -5.93 9.20 -1.56
N GLY A 56 -7.12 9.26 -2.16
CA GLY A 56 -7.51 10.32 -3.10
C GLY A 56 -6.70 10.29 -4.39
N ASP A 57 -6.29 11.45 -4.91
CA ASP A 57 -5.54 11.54 -6.18
C ASP A 57 -4.09 11.00 -6.05
N PRO A 58 -3.71 9.94 -6.78
CA PRO A 58 -2.35 9.38 -6.74
C PRO A 58 -1.33 10.14 -7.57
N ARG A 59 -1.70 11.11 -8.42
CA ARG A 59 -0.79 11.74 -9.40
C ARG A 59 0.49 12.27 -8.77
N ASP A 60 0.38 12.99 -7.65
CA ASP A 60 1.53 13.53 -6.93
C ASP A 60 2.46 12.44 -6.38
N ARG A 61 1.87 11.33 -5.92
CA ARG A 61 2.61 10.17 -5.39
C ARG A 61 3.34 9.45 -6.51
N LEU A 62 2.66 9.17 -7.62
CA LEU A 62 3.22 8.50 -8.80
C LEU A 62 4.30 9.37 -9.48
N ARG A 63 4.09 10.68 -9.59
CA ARG A 63 5.10 11.62 -10.09
C ARG A 63 6.39 11.58 -9.27
N ARG A 64 6.29 11.42 -7.94
CA ARG A 64 7.46 11.30 -7.07
C ARG A 64 8.22 9.99 -7.31
N HIS A 65 7.52 8.88 -7.47
CA HIS A 65 8.13 7.59 -7.78
C HIS A 65 8.87 7.60 -9.12
N ARG A 66 8.30 8.25 -10.14
CA ARG A 66 8.94 8.43 -11.44
C ARG A 66 10.28 9.17 -11.39
N ARG A 67 10.53 9.98 -10.35
CA ARG A 67 11.80 10.67 -10.11
C ARG A 67 12.82 9.81 -9.35
N SER A 68 12.45 8.59 -8.99
CA SER A 68 13.26 7.63 -8.24
C SER A 68 13.25 6.28 -8.94
N ASP A 69 13.26 6.32 -10.28
CA ASP A 69 13.41 5.19 -11.21
C ASP A 69 12.26 4.17 -11.23
N LEU A 70 11.21 4.37 -10.42
CA LEU A 70 9.94 3.64 -10.50
C LEU A 70 9.00 4.32 -11.50
N ASP A 71 9.34 4.27 -12.77
CA ASP A 71 8.74 5.09 -13.82
C ASP A 71 7.58 4.42 -14.57
N GLN A 72 7.44 3.11 -14.46
CA GLN A 72 6.36 2.34 -15.04
C GLN A 72 5.24 2.07 -14.02
N VAL A 73 4.03 2.54 -14.31
CA VAL A 73 2.82 2.18 -13.55
C VAL A 73 2.24 0.92 -14.18
N VAL A 74 2.43 -0.22 -13.53
CA VAL A 74 1.97 -1.54 -14.03
C VAL A 74 0.50 -1.76 -13.72
N ARG A 75 0.04 -1.33 -12.53
CA ARG A 75 -1.36 -1.41 -12.12
C ARG A 75 -1.76 -0.23 -11.25
N LEU A 76 -3.01 0.20 -11.39
CA LEU A 76 -3.59 1.28 -10.61
C LEU A 76 -5.09 1.03 -10.40
N PHE A 77 -5.51 0.92 -9.15
CA PHE A 77 -6.90 0.93 -8.73
C PHE A 77 -7.16 2.20 -7.93
N THR A 78 -8.22 2.93 -8.26
CA THR A 78 -8.62 4.17 -7.59
C THR A 78 -10.09 4.10 -7.18
N GLY A 79 -10.45 4.76 -6.07
CA GLY A 79 -11.84 4.78 -5.60
C GLY A 79 -12.30 3.42 -5.05
N LEU A 80 -11.36 2.60 -4.55
CA LEU A 80 -11.69 1.39 -3.82
C LEU A 80 -12.46 1.75 -2.54
N PRO A 81 -13.32 0.85 -2.03
CA PRO A 81 -13.95 1.07 -0.73
C PRO A 81 -12.92 1.33 0.36
N GLU A 82 -13.31 2.07 1.41
CA GLU A 82 -12.40 2.48 2.48
C GLU A 82 -11.65 1.28 3.07
N GLY A 83 -10.33 1.39 3.20
CA GLY A 83 -9.46 0.36 3.74
C GLY A 83 -9.08 -0.75 2.77
N VAL A 84 -9.81 -0.96 1.67
CA VAL A 84 -9.61 -2.10 0.76
C VAL A 84 -8.23 -2.07 0.09
N ALA A 85 -7.72 -0.91 -0.32
CA ALA A 85 -6.38 -0.86 -0.93
C ALA A 85 -5.32 -1.38 0.04
N TYR A 86 -5.45 -1.03 1.32
CA TYR A 86 -4.53 -1.49 2.35
C TYR A 86 -4.67 -2.97 2.66
N GLU A 87 -5.91 -3.49 2.76
CA GLU A 87 -6.15 -4.92 2.94
C GLU A 87 -5.51 -5.74 1.82
N LEU A 88 -5.67 -5.29 0.57
CA LEU A 88 -5.01 -5.87 -0.60
C LEU A 88 -3.48 -5.85 -0.49
N GLU A 89 -2.89 -4.72 -0.08
CA GLU A 89 -1.45 -4.62 0.14
C GLU A 89 -0.98 -5.62 1.21
N GLN A 90 -1.65 -5.69 2.36
CA GLN A 90 -1.27 -6.64 3.42
C GLN A 90 -1.43 -8.10 2.99
N MET A 91 -2.49 -8.42 2.23
CA MET A 91 -2.69 -9.75 1.66
C MET A 91 -1.55 -10.13 0.71
N VAL A 92 -1.18 -9.24 -0.22
CA VAL A 92 -0.03 -9.47 -1.12
C VAL A 92 1.26 -9.65 -0.33
N LEU A 93 1.55 -8.78 0.64
CA LEU A 93 2.76 -8.87 1.46
C LEU A 93 2.81 -10.14 2.34
N ALA A 94 1.64 -10.66 2.75
CA ALA A 94 1.56 -11.94 3.46
C ALA A 94 1.86 -13.11 2.52
N VAL A 95 1.22 -13.15 1.35
CA VAL A 95 1.44 -14.22 0.37
C VAL A 95 2.90 -14.26 -0.12
N LEU A 96 3.51 -13.10 -0.39
CA LEU A 96 4.93 -13.04 -0.75
C LEU A 96 5.83 -13.60 0.35
N ARG A 97 5.55 -13.27 1.61
CA ARG A 97 6.28 -13.81 2.74
C ARG A 97 6.12 -15.32 2.85
N ASP A 98 4.91 -15.84 2.70
CA ASP A 98 4.62 -17.28 2.77
C ASP A 98 5.26 -18.03 1.60
N ALA A 99 5.43 -17.38 0.44
CA ALA A 99 6.19 -17.88 -0.71
C ALA A 99 7.72 -17.80 -0.52
N GLY A 100 8.21 -17.28 0.61
CA GLY A 100 9.63 -17.11 0.88
C GLY A 100 10.28 -15.90 0.19
N GLU A 101 9.48 -15.01 -0.40
CA GLU A 101 9.98 -13.81 -1.05
C GLU A 101 10.30 -12.71 -0.02
N ALA A 102 11.51 -12.16 -0.13
CA ALA A 102 11.99 -11.11 0.75
C ALA A 102 12.05 -9.76 0.02
N PRO A 103 11.70 -8.65 0.68
CA PRO A 103 11.83 -7.33 0.08
C PRO A 103 13.30 -6.95 -0.11
N VAL A 104 13.63 -6.34 -1.25
CA VAL A 104 14.99 -5.82 -1.55
C VAL A 104 15.25 -4.46 -0.90
N ARG A 105 14.18 -3.74 -0.57
CA ARG A 105 14.24 -2.42 0.08
C ARG A 105 12.97 -2.21 0.89
N GLY A 106 13.09 -1.73 2.13
CA GLY A 106 11.92 -1.49 2.98
C GLY A 106 11.01 -2.71 3.11
N ARG A 107 9.69 -2.50 3.16
CA ARG A 107 8.69 -3.58 3.29
C ARG A 107 7.94 -3.91 2.01
N GLU A 108 8.06 -3.04 1.01
CA GLU A 108 7.10 -2.94 -0.10
C GLU A 108 7.78 -3.01 -1.48
N TYR A 109 9.11 -3.19 -1.51
CA TYR A 109 9.90 -3.30 -2.74
C TYR A 109 10.44 -4.72 -2.86
N PHE A 110 10.15 -5.39 -3.97
CA PHE A 110 10.51 -6.79 -4.22
C PHE A 110 11.18 -6.93 -5.60
N PRO A 111 11.89 -8.03 -5.88
CA PRO A 111 12.43 -8.30 -7.21
C PRO A 111 11.31 -8.44 -8.25
N SER A 112 11.51 -8.03 -9.51
CA SER A 112 10.41 -8.02 -10.50
C SER A 112 9.83 -9.40 -10.79
N ARG A 113 10.55 -10.49 -10.51
CA ARG A 113 10.04 -11.87 -10.67
C ARG A 113 8.72 -12.14 -9.94
N VAL A 114 8.41 -11.38 -8.88
CA VAL A 114 7.16 -11.57 -8.12
C VAL A 114 5.97 -10.89 -8.78
N LEU A 115 6.20 -10.04 -9.78
CA LEU A 115 5.17 -9.23 -10.43
C LEU A 115 3.99 -10.07 -10.96
N PRO A 116 4.17 -11.21 -11.65
CA PRO A 116 3.05 -12.02 -12.12
C PRO A 116 2.15 -12.52 -10.97
N LEU A 117 2.74 -12.91 -9.84
CA LEU A 117 1.99 -13.32 -8.65
C LEU A 117 1.23 -12.13 -8.05
N VAL A 118 1.89 -10.98 -7.91
CA VAL A 118 1.25 -9.75 -7.40
C VAL A 118 0.05 -9.36 -8.26
N LEU A 119 0.22 -9.31 -9.58
CA LEU A 119 -0.86 -8.97 -10.52
C LEU A 119 -2.01 -9.97 -10.44
N ASN A 120 -1.69 -11.27 -10.40
CA ASN A 120 -2.71 -12.30 -10.26
C ASN A 120 -3.56 -12.13 -8.98
N LEU A 121 -2.93 -11.84 -7.84
CA LEU A 121 -3.62 -11.66 -6.57
C LEU A 121 -4.56 -10.44 -6.59
N ILE A 122 -4.08 -9.30 -7.11
CA ILE A 122 -4.85 -8.05 -7.08
C ILE A 122 -5.95 -8.01 -8.14
N ASP A 123 -5.72 -8.57 -9.34
CA ASP A 123 -6.68 -8.54 -10.43
C ASP A 123 -7.86 -9.51 -10.21
N HIS A 124 -7.65 -10.57 -9.44
CA HIS A 124 -8.69 -11.58 -9.16
C HIS A 124 -9.37 -11.39 -7.80
N HIS A 125 -9.01 -10.36 -7.03
CA HIS A 125 -9.66 -10.09 -5.76
C HIS A 125 -11.11 -9.62 -5.97
N PRO A 126 -12.09 -10.07 -5.15
CA PRO A 126 -13.49 -9.66 -5.33
C PRO A 126 -13.70 -8.15 -5.32
N SER A 127 -12.96 -7.42 -4.48
CA SER A 127 -13.10 -5.96 -4.32
C SER A 127 -12.50 -5.12 -5.45
N THR A 128 -11.76 -5.73 -6.38
CA THR A 128 -11.18 -5.04 -7.55
C THR A 128 -11.94 -5.35 -8.84
N ARG A 129 -12.91 -6.27 -8.80
CA ARG A 129 -13.83 -6.50 -9.91
C ARG A 129 -14.81 -5.34 -10.04
N PRO A 130 -15.09 -4.86 -11.27
CA PRO A 130 -16.18 -3.93 -11.47
C PRO A 130 -17.49 -4.58 -11.00
N ALA A 131 -18.34 -3.81 -10.30
CA ALA A 131 -19.69 -4.26 -9.99
C ALA A 131 -20.35 -4.69 -11.30
N SER A 132 -20.72 -5.96 -11.40
CA SER A 132 -21.46 -6.45 -12.55
C SER A 132 -22.83 -5.79 -12.49
N ASN A 133 -23.09 -4.84 -13.38
CA ASN A 133 -24.43 -4.26 -13.52
C ASN A 133 -25.38 -5.40 -13.92
N ALA A 134 -26.35 -5.68 -13.04
CA ALA A 134 -27.53 -6.49 -13.35
C ALA A 134 -28.56 -5.65 -14.11
#